data_AF-A0A924GVQ2-F1
#
_entry.id   AF-A0A924GVQ2-F1
#
_cell.length_a   1.000
_cell.length_b   1.000
_cell.length_c   1.000
_cell.angle_alpha   90.00
_cell.angle_beta   90.00
_cell.angle_gamma   90.00
#
_symmetry.space_group_name_H-M   'P 1'
#
loop_
_entity.id
_entity.type
_entity.pdbx_description
1 polymer ?
#
loop_
_entity_poly.entity_id
_entity_poly.type
_entity_poly.pdbx_seq_one_letter_code
_entity_poly.pdbx_strand_id
1 'polypeptide(L)'
;MKKRNFLGGAAAAAIALPFAARAAGESAALKSPALLTVTGAITKTNRGPLDPMLDQMLAKQKVVFDKAHAFTFEALTAMPAIT
;
A
#
# COMPACT_ATOMS: atom_id res chain seq x y z
N MET A 1 -6.90 -22.69 -37.79
CA MET A 1 -6.82 -21.86 -36.57
C MET A 1 -7.96 -20.84 -36.56
N LYS A 2 -8.79 -20.80 -35.49
CA LYS A 2 -9.98 -19.93 -35.40
C LYS A 2 -9.59 -18.50 -34.97
N LYS A 3 -9.05 -17.73 -35.91
CA LYS A 3 -8.48 -16.38 -35.73
C LYS A 3 -9.43 -15.39 -35.03
N ARG A 4 -10.73 -15.52 -35.29
CA ARG A 4 -11.79 -14.69 -34.70
C ARG A 4 -11.96 -14.92 -33.20
N ASN A 5 -11.81 -16.16 -32.75
CA ASN A 5 -11.90 -16.51 -31.32
C ASN A 5 -10.65 -16.04 -30.58
N PHE A 6 -9.49 -16.06 -31.25
CA PHE A 6 -8.24 -15.53 -30.71
C PHE A 6 -8.30 -14.00 -30.52
N LEU A 7 -8.77 -13.27 -31.54
CA LEU A 7 -8.92 -11.81 -31.45
C LEU A 7 -9.98 -11.40 -30.41
N GLY A 8 -11.11 -12.11 -30.33
CA GLY A 8 -12.13 -11.88 -29.31
C GLY A 8 -11.64 -12.15 -27.89
N GLY A 9 -10.89 -13.25 -27.68
CA GLY A 9 -10.29 -13.58 -26.40
C GLY A 9 -9.21 -12.57 -25.97
N ALA A 10 -8.37 -12.12 -26.90
CA ALA A 10 -7.34 -11.12 -26.64
C ALA A 10 -7.94 -9.74 -26.29
N ALA A 11 -9.01 -9.33 -26.96
CA ALA A 11 -9.71 -8.09 -26.66
C ALA A 11 -10.39 -8.12 -25.28
N ALA A 12 -11.03 -9.24 -24.92
CA ALA A 12 -11.64 -9.41 -23.60
C ALA A 12 -10.59 -9.40 -22.46
N ALA A 13 -9.42 -10.00 -22.70
CA ALA A 13 -8.31 -9.97 -21.74
C ALA A 13 -7.74 -8.55 -21.55
N ALA A 14 -7.61 -7.77 -22.63
CA ALA A 14 -7.07 -6.41 -22.57
C ALA A 14 -7.93 -5.43 -21.74
N ILE A 15 -9.25 -5.63 -21.72
CA ILE A 15 -10.19 -4.77 -20.96
C ILE A 15 -10.20 -5.11 -19.46
N ALA A 16 -9.88 -6.35 -19.09
CA ALA A 16 -9.86 -6.79 -17.69
C ALA A 16 -8.57 -6.40 -16.92
N LEU A 17 -7.45 -6.19 -17.61
CA LEU A 17 -6.16 -5.86 -17.01
C LEU A 17 -6.14 -4.55 -16.19
N PRO A 18 -6.68 -3.40 -16.65
CA PRO A 18 -6.63 -2.17 -15.87
C PRO A 18 -7.49 -2.19 -14.60
N PHE A 19 -8.55 -3.00 -14.57
CA PHE A 19 -9.38 -3.17 -13.37
C PHE A 19 -8.72 -4.06 -12.30
N ALA A 20 -7.98 -5.10 -12.71
CA ALA A 20 -7.22 -5.93 -11.78
C ALA A 20 -6.04 -5.18 -11.13
N ALA A 21 -5.42 -4.24 -11.85
CA ALA A 21 -4.33 -3.41 -11.34
C ALA A 21 -4.78 -2.42 -10.24
N ARG A 22 -6.03 -1.93 -10.29
CA ARG A 22 -6.60 -1.01 -9.28
C ARG A 22 -6.85 -1.71 -7.93
N ALA A 23 -7.09 -3.02 -7.94
CA ALA A 23 -7.35 -3.80 -6.73
C ALA A 23 -6.08 -4.16 -5.95
N ALA A 24 -4.89 -4.02 -6.56
CA ALA A 24 -3.61 -4.19 -5.89
C ALA A 24 -3.27 -2.91 -5.08
N GLY A 25 -3.99 -2.70 -3.99
CA GLY A 25 -3.52 -1.95 -2.83
C GLY A 25 -3.00 -0.54 -3.10
N GLU A 26 -3.78 0.32 -3.74
CA GLU A 26 -3.56 1.77 -3.61
C GLU A 26 -3.91 2.15 -2.16
N SER A 27 -2.95 1.94 -1.26
CA SER A 27 -3.06 2.39 0.12
C SER A 27 -3.24 3.90 0.06
N ALA A 28 -4.35 4.40 0.57
CA ALA A 28 -4.68 5.82 0.54
C ALA A 28 -3.42 6.63 0.89
N ALA A 29 -2.89 7.38 -0.08
CA ALA A 29 -1.69 8.16 0.13
C ALA A 29 -1.91 9.05 1.36
N LEU A 30 -0.98 8.98 2.32
CA LEU A 30 -1.06 9.83 3.50
C LEU A 30 -1.06 11.29 3.04
N LYS A 31 -1.90 12.12 3.66
CA LYS A 31 -2.05 13.54 3.31
C LYS A 31 -0.76 14.35 3.52
N SER A 32 0.18 13.81 4.28
CA SER A 32 1.48 14.40 4.59
C SER A 32 2.50 13.29 4.90
N PRO A 33 3.82 13.60 4.92
CA PRO A 33 4.85 12.61 5.20
C PRO A 33 4.64 11.90 6.54
N ALA A 34 4.86 10.58 6.56
CA ALA A 34 4.87 9.80 7.79
C ALA A 34 6.09 10.15 8.64
N LEU A 35 5.87 10.40 9.93
CA LEU A 35 6.94 10.63 10.91
C LEU A 35 7.24 9.39 11.75
N LEU A 36 6.21 8.59 12.03
CA LEU A 36 6.33 7.36 12.81
C LEU A 36 5.51 6.26 12.13
N THR A 37 6.11 5.10 11.92
CA THR A 37 5.39 3.90 11.49
C THR A 37 5.46 2.86 12.59
N VAL A 38 4.30 2.43 13.09
CA VAL A 38 4.17 1.35 14.08
C VAL A 38 3.71 0.09 13.35
N THR A 39 4.23 -1.07 13.77
CA THR A 39 3.96 -2.38 13.15
C THR A 39 3.63 -3.42 14.23
N GLY A 40 3.18 -4.60 13.82
CA GLY A 40 2.93 -5.73 14.72
C GLY A 40 1.44 -5.92 15.00
N ALA A 41 1.06 -5.96 16.28
CA ALA A 41 -0.30 -6.24 16.72
C ALA A 41 -1.26 -5.03 16.54
N ILE A 42 -1.40 -4.57 15.30
CA ILE A 42 -2.24 -3.43 14.92
C ILE A 42 -3.55 -3.92 14.28
N THR A 43 -4.67 -3.33 14.69
CA THR A 43 -6.01 -3.64 14.16
C THR A 43 -6.42 -2.74 13.00
N LYS A 44 -6.05 -1.45 13.02
CA LYS A 44 -6.35 -0.47 11.97
C LYS A 44 -5.08 -0.09 11.21
N THR A 45 -5.01 -0.43 9.93
CA THR A 45 -3.89 -0.07 9.04
C THR A 45 -4.27 1.11 8.15
N ASN A 46 -3.30 1.96 7.83
CA ASN A 46 -3.49 3.11 6.92
C ASN A 46 -2.35 3.26 5.89
N ARG A 47 -1.46 2.27 5.80
CA ARG A 47 -0.38 2.19 4.82
C ARG A 47 -0.29 0.78 4.25
N GLY A 48 0.35 0.67 3.09
CA GLY A 48 0.60 -0.60 2.41
C GLY A 48 1.72 -1.41 3.07
N PRO A 49 2.23 -2.45 2.39
CA PRO A 49 3.42 -3.18 2.81
C PRO A 49 4.67 -2.29 2.81
N LEU A 50 5.80 -2.85 3.24
CA LEU A 50 7.10 -2.18 3.14
C LEU A 50 7.50 -2.06 1.67
N ASP A 51 7.91 -0.86 1.26
CA ASP A 51 8.46 -0.60 -0.07
C ASP A 51 10.00 -0.55 0.05
N PRO A 52 10.76 -1.53 -0.46
CA PRO A 52 12.21 -1.53 -0.31
C PRO A 52 12.93 -0.33 -0.93
N MET A 53 12.31 0.38 -1.88
CA MET A 53 12.88 1.57 -2.51
C MET A 53 12.61 2.84 -1.70
N LEU A 54 11.43 2.96 -1.09
CA LEU A 54 11.07 4.12 -0.25
C LEU A 54 11.52 3.93 1.21
N ASP A 55 11.41 2.72 1.74
CA ASP A 55 11.69 2.33 3.12
C ASP A 55 13.08 1.66 3.26
N GLN A 56 14.08 2.09 2.47
CA GLN A 56 15.39 1.42 2.36
C GLN A 56 16.06 1.15 3.70
N MET A 57 16.05 2.12 4.62
CA MET A 57 16.66 1.96 5.93
C MET A 57 15.95 0.92 6.78
N LEU A 58 14.61 0.85 6.72
CA LEU A 58 13.80 -0.12 7.44
C LEU A 58 13.99 -1.53 6.86
N ALA A 59 14.07 -1.64 5.53
CA ALA A 59 14.40 -2.89 4.84
C ALA A 59 15.76 -3.43 5.27
N LYS A 60 16.78 -2.57 5.37
CA LYS A 60 18.13 -2.94 5.83
C LYS A 60 18.14 -3.43 7.28
N GLN A 61 17.26 -2.91 8.12
CA GLN A 61 17.06 -3.36 9.50
C GLN A 61 16.12 -4.59 9.60
N LYS A 62 15.70 -5.18 8.47
CA LYS A 62 14.82 -6.34 8.40
C LYS A 62 13.46 -6.13 9.08
N VAL A 63 12.97 -4.90 9.06
CA VAL A 63 11.61 -4.58 9.52
C VAL A 63 10.60 -5.14 8.51
N VAL A 64 9.46 -5.65 9.00
CA VAL A 64 8.37 -6.16 8.17
C VAL A 64 7.09 -5.38 8.50
N PHE A 65 6.35 -5.01 7.46
CA PHE A 65 5.06 -4.31 7.56
C PHE A 65 3.92 -5.20 7.05
N ASP A 66 3.61 -6.28 7.79
CA ASP A 66 2.41 -7.10 7.51
C ASP A 66 1.13 -6.31 7.82
N LYS A 67 1.16 -5.62 8.96
CA LYS A 67 0.17 -4.61 9.37
C LYS A 67 0.92 -3.44 9.96
N ALA A 68 0.64 -2.24 9.46
CA ALA A 68 1.31 -1.03 9.94
C ALA A 68 0.36 0.17 9.95
N HIS A 69 0.65 1.09 10.88
CA HIS A 69 0.00 2.39 10.97
C HIS A 69 1.05 3.48 10.95
N ALA A 70 0.95 4.39 9.99
CA ALA A 70 1.79 5.57 9.89
C ALA A 70 1.08 6.78 10.53
N PHE A 71 1.81 7.49 11.37
CA PHE A 71 1.42 8.75 11.98
C PHE A 71 2.12 9.90 11.28
N THR A 72 1.34 10.88 10.83
CA THR A 72 1.84 12.15 10.33
C THR A 72 2.02 13.13 11.47
N PHE A 73 2.64 14.28 11.20
CA PHE A 73 2.77 15.36 12.19
C PHE A 73 1.42 15.77 12.79
N GLU A 74 0.43 16.04 11.93
CA GLU A 74 -0.94 16.40 12.35
C GLU A 74 -1.54 15.34 13.29
N ALA A 75 -1.41 14.06 12.92
CA ALA A 75 -1.93 12.95 13.72
C ALA A 75 -1.28 12.88 15.10
N LEU A 76 0.04 13.07 15.20
CA LEU A 76 0.75 13.06 16.48
C LEU A 76 0.37 14.27 17.35
N THR A 77 0.27 15.47 16.78
CA THR A 77 -0.08 16.68 17.52
C THR A 77 -1.53 16.71 18.01
N ALA A 78 -2.42 15.95 17.38
CA ALA A 78 -3.80 15.80 17.80
C ALA A 78 -3.98 14.81 18.97
N MET A 79 -2.94 14.05 19.33
CA MET A 79 -3.01 13.09 20.43
C MET A 79 -2.95 13.81 21.79
N PRO A 80 -3.67 13.32 22.81
CA PRO A 80 -3.50 13.81 24.17
C PRO A 80 -2.10 13.50 24.68
N ALA A 81 -1.41 14.50 25.22
CA ALA A 81 -0.12 14.29 25.87
C ALA A 81 -0.33 13.57 27.22
N ILE A 82 0.41 12.48 27.42
CA ILE A 82 0.49 11.80 28.71
C ILE A 82 1.87 12.14 29.30
N THR A 83 1.87 12.91 30.39
CA THR A 83 3.05 13.32 31.16
C THR A 83 3.16 12.56 32.46
#